data_AF-A0A956H998-F1
#
_entry.id   AF-A0A956H998-F1
#
_cell.length_a   1.000
_cell.length_b   1.000
_cell.length_c   1.000
_cell.angle_alpha   90.00
_cell.angle_beta   90.00
_cell.angle_gamma   90.00
#
_symmetry.space_group_name_H-M   'P 1'
#
loop_
_entity.id
_entity.type
_entity.pdbx_description
1 polymer ?
#
loop_
_entity_poly.entity_id
_entity_poly.type
_entity_poly.pdbx_seq_one_letter_code
_entity_poly.pdbx_strand_id
1 'polypeptide(L)'
;DGSLFRIYVDGALVHTQPTYAPPAPTPVRWIGRVDNLFVGSIADVRLWTRVRSQEEIQADMNRRLHGNEAGLAGYWPLDGGTEDRSRHGNHGTLLANASLRLVQHPLPAAPPWSPALWVNGSWAQLPDHPSLILGSHYTQEAWIRPEINDDAFHGFLGNQPDAGPRSPSLWVYQRRSIHFVYGDGPWSQQGGITGPVLSGEPGRWHHVAASFDGSLFRIYVDGALVHTQPTYAPPAPT
;
A
#
# COMPACT_ATOMS: atom_id res chain seq x y z
N ASP A 1 -2.93 -29.26 1.92
CA ASP A 1 -2.79 -27.94 2.56
C ASP A 1 -2.71 -26.79 1.56
N GLY A 2 -2.56 -27.06 0.25
CA GLY A 2 -2.54 -26.01 -0.77
C GLY A 2 -1.23 -25.24 -0.82
N SER A 3 -0.19 -25.68 -0.08
CA SER A 3 1.11 -25.02 0.07
C SER A 3 2.16 -25.52 -0.94
N LEU A 4 1.88 -26.61 -1.66
CA LEU A 4 2.80 -27.26 -2.59
C LEU A 4 2.11 -27.64 -3.91
N PHE A 5 2.65 -27.16 -5.02
CA PHE A 5 2.41 -27.67 -6.36
C PHE A 5 3.20 -28.97 -6.54
N ARG A 6 2.54 -30.01 -7.05
CA ARG A 6 3.15 -31.32 -7.29
C ARG A 6 2.92 -31.72 -8.73
N ILE A 7 3.98 -32.02 -9.46
CA ILE A 7 3.88 -32.59 -10.81
C ILE A 7 4.05 -34.10 -10.67
N TYR A 8 3.11 -34.83 -11.25
CA TYR A 8 3.17 -36.28 -11.38
C TYR A 8 3.31 -36.64 -12.86
N VAL A 9 4.17 -37.60 -13.17
CA VAL A 9 4.27 -38.24 -14.48
C VAL A 9 4.04 -39.72 -14.26
N ASP A 10 3.07 -40.30 -14.96
CA ASP A 10 2.65 -41.70 -14.84
C ASP A 10 2.35 -42.15 -13.40
N GLY A 11 1.78 -41.24 -12.60
CA GLY A 11 1.43 -41.48 -11.20
C GLY A 11 2.60 -41.38 -10.21
N ALA A 12 3.84 -41.20 -10.69
CA ALA A 12 5.00 -40.93 -9.84
C ALA A 12 5.19 -39.43 -9.64
N LEU A 13 5.44 -39.01 -8.39
CA LEU A 13 5.76 -37.63 -8.06
C LEU A 13 7.14 -37.27 -8.64
N VAL A 14 7.18 -36.35 -9.61
CA VAL A 14 8.42 -35.92 -10.26
C VAL A 14 8.88 -34.52 -9.84
N HIS A 15 7.96 -33.71 -9.30
CA HIS A 15 8.30 -32.36 -8.83
C HIS A 15 7.43 -31.95 -7.65
N THR A 16 8.01 -31.22 -6.71
CA THR A 16 7.30 -30.52 -5.63
C THR A 16 7.87 -29.12 -5.53
N GLN A 17 7.02 -28.10 -5.61
CA GLN A 17 7.37 -26.71 -5.39
C GLN A 17 6.35 -26.07 -4.47
N PRO A 18 6.71 -25.09 -3.62
CA PRO A 18 5.72 -24.26 -2.94
C PRO A 18 4.73 -23.62 -3.92
N THR A 19 3.44 -23.63 -3.61
CA THR A 19 2.43 -22.83 -4.34
C THR A 19 2.60 -21.33 -4.08
N TYR A 20 3.40 -20.97 -3.08
CA TYR A 20 3.70 -19.61 -2.66
C TYR A 20 5.14 -19.52 -2.17
N ALA A 21 5.94 -18.62 -2.73
CA ALA A 21 7.22 -18.23 -2.14
C ALA A 21 6.95 -17.13 -1.09
N PRO A 22 7.56 -17.20 0.11
CA PRO A 22 7.42 -16.13 1.08
C PRO A 22 7.89 -14.80 0.47
N PRO A 23 7.23 -13.66 0.75
CA PRO A 23 7.64 -12.37 0.24
C PRO A 23 9.10 -12.13 0.62
N ALA A 24 9.88 -11.60 -0.31
CA ALA A 24 11.21 -11.17 0.04
C ALA A 24 11.13 -10.15 1.20
N PRO A 25 12.01 -10.24 2.20
CA PRO A 25 11.91 -9.45 3.43
C PRO A 25 12.40 -8.02 3.19
N THR A 26 11.69 -7.28 2.34
CA THR A 26 12.02 -5.89 2.00
C THR A 26 11.02 -4.94 2.63
N PRO A 27 11.50 -3.93 3.38
CA PRO A 27 10.61 -2.97 4.00
C PRO A 27 9.96 -2.05 2.98
N VAL A 28 8.82 -1.48 3.36
CA VAL A 28 8.27 -0.29 2.69
C VAL A 28 9.23 0.88 2.94
N ARG A 29 9.59 1.62 1.88
CA ARG A 29 10.65 2.65 1.93
C ARG A 29 10.19 4.04 1.54
N TRP A 30 9.04 4.16 0.87
CA TRP A 30 8.65 5.42 0.24
C TRP A 30 7.17 5.74 0.43
N ILE A 31 6.90 7.01 0.67
CA ILE A 31 5.57 7.64 0.58
C ILE A 31 5.66 8.72 -0.49
N GLY A 32 4.80 8.64 -1.51
CA GLY A 32 4.79 9.56 -2.66
C GLY A 32 5.72 9.18 -3.82
N ARG A 33 6.40 8.04 -3.72
CA ARG A 33 7.21 7.44 -4.80
C ARG A 33 7.18 5.93 -4.67
N VAL A 34 7.20 5.20 -5.78
CA VAL A 34 7.56 3.78 -5.76
C VAL A 34 8.67 3.55 -6.79
N ASP A 35 8.32 3.59 -8.08
CA ASP A 35 9.21 3.75 -9.22
C ASP A 35 9.02 5.15 -9.83
N ASN A 36 7.78 5.46 -10.19
CA ASN A 36 7.29 6.74 -10.66
C ASN A 36 6.78 7.59 -9.48
N LEU A 37 6.77 8.90 -9.71
CA LEU A 37 6.36 9.89 -8.72
C LEU A 37 4.84 10.03 -8.69
N PHE A 38 4.29 10.07 -7.48
CA PHE A 38 2.92 10.53 -7.31
C PHE A 38 2.82 12.04 -7.52
N VAL A 39 1.63 12.53 -7.89
CA VAL A 39 1.33 13.96 -7.95
C VAL A 39 0.04 14.20 -7.19
N GLY A 40 0.11 15.00 -6.13
CA GLY A 40 -1.03 15.27 -5.27
C GLY A 40 -0.66 15.37 -3.80
N SER A 41 -1.67 15.29 -2.93
CA SER A 41 -1.49 15.29 -1.48
C SER A 41 -1.64 13.88 -0.89
N ILE A 42 -0.86 13.57 0.14
CA ILE A 42 -0.96 12.32 0.92
C ILE A 42 -1.06 12.66 2.41
N ALA A 43 -1.97 12.00 3.12
CA ALA A 43 -2.16 12.16 4.55
C ALA A 43 -2.38 10.81 5.24
N ASP A 44 -2.11 10.77 6.54
CA ASP A 44 -2.48 9.69 7.45
C ASP A 44 -2.15 8.27 6.93
N VAL A 45 -0.86 8.06 6.61
CA VAL A 45 -0.35 6.77 6.14
C VAL A 45 -0.20 5.82 7.32
N ARG A 46 -0.68 4.58 7.15
CA ARG A 46 -0.64 3.53 8.17
C ARG A 46 -0.13 2.23 7.56
N LEU A 47 0.74 1.55 8.29
CA LEU A 47 1.24 0.24 7.94
C LEU A 47 0.98 -0.72 9.08
N TRP A 48 0.42 -1.88 8.76
CA TRP A 48 0.07 -2.91 9.73
C TRP A 48 0.68 -4.25 9.34
N THR A 49 1.26 -4.97 10.30
CA THR A 49 1.71 -6.37 10.16
C THR A 49 0.59 -7.37 10.47
N ARG A 50 -0.65 -6.95 10.22
CA ARG A 50 -1.83 -7.81 10.31
C ARG A 50 -2.86 -7.40 9.26
N VAL A 51 -3.75 -8.33 8.95
CA VAL A 51 -4.95 -8.07 8.15
C VAL A 51 -5.94 -7.31 9.01
N ARG A 52 -6.43 -6.17 8.52
CA ARG A 52 -7.54 -5.44 9.11
C ARG A 52 -8.84 -5.81 8.41
N SER A 53 -9.93 -5.91 9.16
CA SER A 53 -11.25 -6.12 8.57
C SER A 53 -11.79 -4.84 7.93
N GLN A 54 -12.82 -4.96 7.10
CA GLN A 54 -13.48 -3.79 6.50
C GLN A 54 -14.06 -2.87 7.59
N GLU A 55 -14.65 -3.45 8.63
CA GLU A 55 -15.25 -2.72 9.75
C GLU A 55 -14.18 -1.96 10.54
N GLU A 56 -13.02 -2.57 10.77
CA GLU A 56 -11.88 -1.91 11.43
C GLU A 56 -11.35 -0.74 10.60
N ILE A 57 -11.27 -0.90 9.28
CA ILE A 57 -10.88 0.18 8.36
C ILE A 57 -11.90 1.32 8.40
N GLN A 58 -13.19 1.01 8.31
CA GLN A 58 -14.27 2.02 8.32
C GLN A 58 -14.32 2.79 9.65
N ALA A 59 -14.13 2.09 10.78
CA ALA A 59 -14.13 2.71 12.10
C ALA A 59 -12.96 3.69 12.27
N ASP A 60 -11.82 3.42 11.61
CA ASP A 60 -10.57 4.10 11.92
C ASP A 60 -10.11 5.08 10.85
N MET A 61 -10.56 4.95 9.61
CA MET A 61 -10.08 5.80 8.50
C MET A 61 -10.32 7.29 8.73
N ASN A 62 -11.31 7.66 9.55
CA ASN A 62 -11.68 9.05 9.85
C ASN A 62 -11.21 9.54 11.23
N ARG A 63 -10.34 8.80 11.95
CA ARG A 63 -9.85 9.20 13.27
C ARG A 63 -8.33 9.15 13.34
N ARG A 64 -7.75 9.91 14.27
CA ARG A 64 -6.32 9.77 14.63
C ARG A 64 -6.13 8.52 15.48
N LEU A 65 -5.03 7.81 15.25
CA LEU A 65 -4.62 6.64 16.03
C LEU A 65 -3.77 7.05 17.24
N HIS A 66 -3.73 6.20 18.25
CA HIS A 66 -2.91 6.36 19.45
C HIS A 66 -1.43 5.99 19.22
N GLY A 67 -1.14 5.17 18.21
CA GLY A 67 0.22 4.75 17.85
C GLY A 67 0.70 3.46 18.53
N ASN A 68 -0.10 2.90 19.43
CA ASN A 68 0.19 1.66 20.17
C ASN A 68 -0.79 0.52 19.83
N GLU A 69 -1.57 0.65 18.77
CA GLU A 69 -2.50 -0.36 18.31
C GLU A 69 -1.77 -1.67 17.95
N ALA A 70 -2.41 -2.79 18.25
CA ALA A 70 -1.83 -4.11 17.98
C ALA A 70 -1.58 -4.32 16.48
N GLY A 71 -0.33 -4.63 16.13
CA GLY A 71 0.10 -4.85 14.75
C GLY A 71 0.38 -3.58 13.94
N LEU A 72 0.33 -2.39 14.54
CA LEU A 72 0.72 -1.15 13.86
C LEU A 72 2.26 -1.08 13.74
N ALA A 73 2.76 -1.12 12.51
CA ALA A 73 4.17 -1.08 12.18
C ALA A 73 4.71 0.35 11.99
N GLY A 74 3.85 1.27 11.56
CA GLY A 74 4.18 2.66 11.33
C GLY A 74 2.94 3.50 11.08
N TYR A 75 2.95 4.73 11.59
CA TYR A 75 1.84 5.68 11.46
C TYR A 75 2.36 7.09 11.22
N TRP A 76 2.13 7.63 10.02
CA TRP A 76 2.53 8.98 9.63
C TRP A 76 1.28 9.83 9.36
N PRO A 77 0.85 10.65 10.31
CA PRO A 77 -0.23 11.62 10.12
C PRO A 77 -0.01 12.58 8.95
N LEU A 78 1.26 12.94 8.70
CA LEU A 78 1.73 13.92 7.71
C LEU A 78 1.13 15.33 7.89
N ASP A 79 0.77 15.68 9.12
CA ASP A 79 0.03 16.89 9.51
C ASP A 79 0.89 17.99 10.14
N GLY A 80 2.20 17.96 9.88
CA GLY A 80 3.17 18.88 10.48
C GLY A 80 4.61 18.42 10.35
N GLY A 81 4.83 17.16 9.98
CA GLY A 81 6.14 16.60 9.68
C GLY A 81 6.03 15.21 9.08
N THR A 82 7.12 14.45 9.17
CA THR A 82 7.18 13.04 8.73
C THR A 82 7.48 12.11 9.90
N GLU A 83 7.08 12.50 11.11
CA GLU A 83 7.25 11.70 12.31
C GLU A 83 6.32 10.48 12.26
N ASP A 84 6.91 9.28 12.34
CA ASP A 84 6.18 8.09 12.75
C ASP A 84 5.70 8.25 14.20
N ARG A 85 4.37 8.32 14.39
CA ARG A 85 3.70 8.37 15.69
C ARG A 85 3.38 6.99 16.26
N SER A 86 3.79 5.91 15.59
CA SER A 86 3.76 4.57 16.19
C SER A 86 4.86 4.41 17.24
N ARG A 87 4.79 3.32 18.02
CA ARG A 87 5.85 2.92 18.96
C ARG A 87 7.21 2.61 18.30
N HIS A 88 7.29 2.55 16.97
CA HIS A 88 8.51 2.15 16.26
C HIS A 88 9.40 3.32 15.83
N GLY A 89 8.90 4.56 15.83
CA GLY A 89 9.74 5.75 15.60
C GLY A 89 10.43 5.77 14.23
N ASN A 90 9.83 5.16 13.21
CA ASN A 90 10.35 5.13 11.83
C ASN A 90 10.15 6.48 11.12
N HIS A 91 10.68 7.57 11.67
CA HIS A 91 10.51 8.91 11.10
C HIS A 91 11.01 8.98 9.66
N GLY A 92 10.21 9.58 8.80
CA GLY A 92 10.55 9.81 7.41
C GLY A 92 11.56 10.95 7.24
N THR A 93 12.14 11.02 6.06
CA THR A 93 12.96 12.14 5.60
C THR A 93 12.39 12.66 4.28
N LEU A 94 12.11 13.97 4.23
CA LEU A 94 11.65 14.62 3.01
C LEU A 94 12.80 14.77 2.00
N LEU A 95 12.55 14.38 0.75
CA LEU A 95 13.53 14.45 -0.35
C LEU A 95 13.01 15.26 -1.54
N ALA A 96 13.95 15.71 -2.38
CA ALA A 96 13.70 16.47 -3.61
C ALA A 96 12.74 17.66 -3.42
N ASN A 97 12.99 18.46 -2.38
CA ASN A 97 12.19 19.63 -2.00
C ASN A 97 10.73 19.32 -1.65
N ALA A 98 10.46 18.12 -1.13
CA ALA A 98 9.14 17.81 -0.58
C ALA A 98 8.75 18.83 0.48
N SER A 99 7.49 19.27 0.41
CA SER A 99 6.93 20.27 1.31
C SER A 99 5.61 19.77 1.85
N LEU A 100 5.28 20.20 3.06
CA LEU A 100 3.93 20.10 3.56
C LEU A 100 3.15 21.32 3.08
N ARG A 101 1.96 21.10 2.54
CA ARG A 101 1.07 22.18 2.09
C ARG A 101 -0.20 22.18 2.93
N LEU A 102 -0.66 23.37 3.27
CA LEU A 102 -1.96 23.53 3.90
C LEU A 102 -3.04 23.14 2.89
N VAL A 103 -3.88 22.18 3.26
CA VAL A 103 -4.96 21.66 2.42
C VAL A 103 -6.21 21.47 3.27
N GLN A 104 -7.37 21.38 2.62
CA GLN A 104 -8.55 20.87 3.30
C GLN A 104 -8.28 19.41 3.67
N HIS A 105 -8.14 19.12 4.97
CA HIS A 105 -7.63 17.83 5.44
C HIS A 105 -8.76 16.78 5.46
N PRO A 106 -8.49 15.50 5.13
CA PRO A 106 -9.54 14.49 5.00
C PRO A 106 -10.13 14.04 6.35
N LEU A 107 -9.35 14.10 7.43
CA LEU A 107 -9.81 13.69 8.76
C LEU A 107 -10.71 14.74 9.43
N PRO A 108 -11.93 14.39 9.88
CA PRO A 108 -12.80 15.28 10.65
C PRO A 108 -12.21 15.77 11.98
N ALA A 109 -11.32 14.98 12.59
CA ALA A 109 -10.70 15.32 13.87
C ALA A 109 -9.53 16.33 13.74
N ALA A 110 -9.05 16.60 12.52
CA ALA A 110 -8.05 17.62 12.27
C ALA A 110 -8.72 18.99 12.04
N PRO A 111 -8.03 20.11 12.27
CA PRO A 111 -8.50 21.39 11.76
C PRO A 111 -8.83 21.27 10.26
N PRO A 112 -9.93 21.88 9.78
CA PRO A 112 -10.36 21.74 8.39
C PRO A 112 -9.25 22.05 7.40
N TRP A 113 -8.36 22.96 7.77
CA TRP A 113 -7.11 23.26 7.08
C TRP A 113 -5.94 22.79 7.93
N SER A 114 -5.26 21.74 7.51
CA SER A 114 -4.02 21.29 8.14
C SER A 114 -3.02 20.80 7.07
N PRO A 115 -1.72 20.74 7.41
CA PRO A 115 -0.72 20.30 6.46
C PRO A 115 -0.99 18.87 5.99
N ALA A 116 -0.66 18.59 4.74
CA ALA A 116 -0.49 17.23 4.22
C ALA A 116 0.80 17.19 3.39
N LEU A 117 1.34 15.99 3.16
CA LEU A 117 2.48 15.84 2.28
C LEU A 117 2.08 16.17 0.85
N TRP A 118 2.66 17.21 0.28
CA TRP A 118 2.54 17.52 -1.15
C TRP A 118 3.67 16.87 -1.93
N VAL A 119 3.29 16.13 -2.97
CA VAL A 119 4.18 15.35 -3.83
C VAL A 119 4.07 15.91 -5.25
N ASN A 120 5.19 16.38 -5.79
CA ASN A 120 5.37 16.72 -7.20
C ASN A 120 6.87 16.80 -7.51
N GLY A 121 7.47 15.70 -7.97
CA GLY A 121 8.94 15.61 -8.05
C GLY A 121 9.61 15.28 -6.72
N SER A 122 8.85 15.03 -5.66
CA SER A 122 9.31 15.00 -4.27
C SER A 122 8.65 13.86 -3.50
N TRP A 123 9.22 13.37 -2.40
CA TRP A 123 8.67 12.23 -1.64
C TRP A 123 9.21 12.18 -0.21
N ALA A 124 8.64 11.30 0.63
CA ALA A 124 9.21 10.96 1.93
C ALA A 124 9.86 9.58 1.90
N GLN A 125 11.10 9.50 2.39
CA GLN A 125 11.86 8.28 2.58
C GLN A 125 11.68 7.76 4.01
N LEU A 126 11.23 6.52 4.15
CA LEU A 126 11.19 5.81 5.43
C LEU A 126 12.57 5.16 5.72
N PRO A 127 12.91 4.83 6.98
CA PRO A 127 14.16 4.14 7.33
C PRO A 127 14.14 2.67 6.92
N ASP A 128 15.32 2.05 6.86
CA ASP A 128 15.47 0.64 6.48
C ASP A 128 15.36 -0.15 7.76
N HIS A 129 14.14 -0.55 8.09
CA HIS A 129 13.82 -1.06 9.41
C HIS A 129 12.96 -2.33 9.34
N PRO A 130 13.29 -3.39 10.09
CA PRO A 130 12.55 -4.65 10.06
C PRO A 130 11.07 -4.53 10.41
N SER A 131 10.66 -3.54 11.21
CA SER A 131 9.24 -3.33 11.52
C SER A 131 8.41 -2.93 10.29
N LEU A 132 9.05 -2.47 9.22
CA LEU A 132 8.39 -2.09 7.96
C LEU A 132 8.35 -3.24 6.95
N ILE A 133 8.87 -4.41 7.31
CA ILE A 133 8.72 -5.65 6.54
C ILE A 133 7.37 -6.27 6.91
N LEU A 134 6.37 -6.11 6.03
CA LEU A 134 4.98 -6.42 6.34
C LEU A 134 4.67 -7.94 6.37
N GLY A 135 5.51 -8.77 5.76
CA GLY A 135 5.30 -10.22 5.68
C GLY A 135 4.13 -10.61 4.77
N SER A 136 3.51 -11.76 5.06
CA SER A 136 2.39 -12.31 4.26
C SER A 136 1.00 -11.98 4.81
N HIS A 137 0.91 -11.26 5.93
CA HIS A 137 -0.36 -10.86 6.55
C HIS A 137 -0.28 -9.39 6.95
N TYR A 138 -0.88 -8.50 6.17
CA TYR A 138 -0.68 -7.07 6.36
C TYR A 138 -1.83 -6.21 5.86
N THR A 139 -1.78 -4.93 6.24
CA THR A 139 -2.61 -3.86 5.68
C THR A 139 -1.80 -2.60 5.45
N GLN A 140 -1.91 -2.00 4.27
CA GLN A 140 -1.38 -0.66 3.95
C GLN A 140 -2.56 0.30 3.81
N GLU A 141 -2.50 1.49 4.42
CA GLU A 141 -3.55 2.50 4.32
C GLU A 141 -2.94 3.89 4.07
N ALA A 142 -3.64 4.71 3.29
CA ALA A 142 -3.33 6.12 3.12
C ALA A 142 -4.56 6.90 2.67
N TRP A 143 -4.68 8.16 3.11
CA TRP A 143 -5.47 9.13 2.39
C TRP A 143 -4.65 9.71 1.24
N ILE A 144 -5.22 9.74 0.05
CA ILE A 144 -4.63 10.34 -1.14
C ILE A 144 -5.57 11.36 -1.76
N ARG A 145 -5.01 12.44 -2.31
CA ARG A 145 -5.70 13.43 -3.13
C ARG A 145 -4.96 13.58 -4.45
N PRO A 146 -5.23 12.71 -5.43
CA PRO A 146 -4.48 12.70 -6.67
C PRO A 146 -4.77 13.95 -7.52
N GLU A 147 -3.70 14.55 -8.03
CA GLU A 147 -3.74 15.66 -8.99
C GLU A 147 -2.99 15.25 -10.26
N ILE A 148 -3.37 14.06 -10.77
CA ILE A 148 -2.77 13.38 -11.93
C ILE A 148 -3.58 13.69 -13.18
N ASN A 149 -2.90 14.05 -14.27
CA ASN A 149 -3.52 14.44 -15.54
C ASN A 149 -3.14 13.53 -16.73
N ASP A 150 -2.41 12.45 -16.49
CA ASP A 150 -2.04 11.45 -17.49
C ASP A 150 -2.43 10.03 -17.07
N ASP A 151 -2.18 9.05 -17.94
CA ASP A 151 -2.56 7.65 -17.74
C ASP A 151 -1.42 6.74 -17.26
N ALA A 152 -0.29 7.32 -16.82
CA ALA A 152 0.85 6.57 -16.33
C ALA A 152 0.62 6.02 -14.90
N PHE A 153 1.61 5.28 -14.41
CA PHE A 153 1.63 4.78 -13.04
C PHE A 153 2.20 5.86 -12.11
N HIS A 154 1.52 6.11 -11.00
CA HIS A 154 1.91 7.11 -10.00
C HIS A 154 1.94 6.50 -8.60
N GLY A 155 3.14 6.11 -8.16
CA GLY A 155 3.33 5.32 -6.94
C GLY A 155 3.24 6.18 -5.68
N PHE A 156 2.32 5.86 -4.78
CA PHE A 156 2.10 6.67 -3.57
C PHE A 156 2.54 5.97 -2.28
N LEU A 157 2.73 4.65 -2.27
CA LEU A 157 3.19 3.91 -1.10
C LEU A 157 3.86 2.60 -1.51
N GLY A 158 5.09 2.35 -1.05
CA GLY A 158 5.78 1.09 -1.35
C GLY A 158 7.29 1.20 -1.44
N ASN A 159 7.90 0.28 -2.21
CA ASN A 159 9.32 0.28 -2.54
C ASN A 159 9.59 -0.62 -3.75
N GLN A 160 9.90 -0.02 -4.90
CA GLN A 160 10.35 -0.73 -6.11
C GLN A 160 11.75 -0.24 -6.50
N PRO A 161 12.81 -0.96 -6.07
CA PRO A 161 14.17 -0.66 -6.53
C PRO A 161 14.38 -1.08 -8.00
N ASP A 162 15.39 -0.51 -8.66
CA ASP A 162 15.77 -0.83 -10.05
C ASP A 162 16.18 -2.30 -10.22
N ALA A 163 16.68 -2.92 -9.16
CA ALA A 163 16.99 -4.34 -9.11
C ALA A 163 16.75 -4.90 -7.70
N GLY A 164 16.29 -6.16 -7.64
CA GLY A 164 16.10 -6.88 -6.39
C GLY A 164 14.65 -6.90 -5.91
N PRO A 165 14.42 -7.48 -4.72
CA PRO A 165 13.08 -7.63 -4.18
C PRO A 165 12.42 -6.29 -3.86
N ARG A 166 11.09 -6.26 -3.96
CA ARG A 166 10.26 -5.08 -3.71
C ARG A 166 9.21 -5.35 -2.63
N SER A 167 8.88 -4.32 -1.87
CA SER A 167 7.80 -4.40 -0.89
C SER A 167 6.44 -4.33 -1.58
N PRO A 168 5.36 -4.73 -0.91
CA PRO A 168 4.01 -4.37 -1.31
C PRO A 168 3.90 -2.89 -1.65
N SER A 169 3.27 -2.59 -2.79
CA SER A 169 3.30 -1.26 -3.37
C SER A 169 1.96 -0.92 -4.04
N LEU A 170 1.61 0.36 -4.01
CA LEU A 170 0.36 0.91 -4.51
C LEU A 170 0.60 2.14 -5.39
N TRP A 171 -0.16 2.21 -6.48
CA TRP A 171 -0.15 3.30 -7.44
C TRP A 171 -1.56 3.73 -7.79
N VAL A 172 -1.70 4.99 -8.19
CA VAL A 172 -2.80 5.41 -9.05
C VAL A 172 -2.41 5.14 -10.50
N TYR A 173 -3.34 4.60 -11.29
CA TYR A 173 -3.18 4.32 -12.71
C TYR A 173 -4.41 4.80 -13.47
N GLN A 174 -4.21 5.31 -14.71
CA GLN A 174 -5.30 5.85 -15.54
C GLN A 174 -6.21 6.83 -14.78
N ARG A 175 -5.59 7.67 -13.93
CA ARG A 175 -6.21 8.68 -13.05
C ARG A 175 -7.14 8.13 -11.96
N ARG A 176 -7.72 6.94 -12.13
CA ARG A 176 -8.87 6.47 -11.33
C ARG A 176 -8.78 5.04 -10.83
N SER A 177 -7.83 4.25 -11.31
CA SER A 177 -7.63 2.86 -10.89
C SER A 177 -6.50 2.75 -9.88
N ILE A 178 -6.55 1.72 -9.04
CA ILE A 178 -5.45 1.35 -8.17
C ILE A 178 -4.69 0.19 -8.81
N HIS A 179 -3.42 0.42 -9.13
CA HIS A 179 -2.49 -0.68 -9.42
C HIS A 179 -1.82 -1.10 -8.11
N PHE A 180 -1.64 -2.40 -7.94
CA PHE A 180 -1.09 -2.97 -6.73
C PHE A 180 -0.21 -4.17 -7.05
N VAL A 181 0.80 -4.35 -6.20
CA VAL A 181 1.69 -5.51 -6.22
C VAL A 181 1.83 -6.04 -4.79
N TYR A 182 1.79 -7.35 -4.63
CA TYR A 182 1.84 -8.06 -3.36
C TYR A 182 2.67 -9.36 -3.50
N GLY A 183 3.96 -9.34 -3.13
CA GLY A 183 4.88 -10.49 -3.31
C GLY A 183 5.33 -10.71 -4.78
N ASP A 184 6.37 -11.50 -5.11
CA ASP A 184 7.05 -12.57 -4.38
C ASP A 184 8.41 -13.01 -5.01
N GLY A 185 9.29 -12.09 -5.37
CA GLY A 185 10.68 -12.41 -5.73
C GLY A 185 11.33 -11.34 -6.60
N PRO A 186 12.64 -11.45 -6.91
CA PRO A 186 13.32 -10.49 -7.79
C PRO A 186 12.72 -10.42 -9.21
N TRP A 187 11.80 -11.32 -9.58
CA TRP A 187 11.27 -11.44 -10.95
C TRP A 187 9.77 -11.81 -11.08
N SER A 188 9.07 -12.32 -10.05
CA SER A 188 7.63 -12.63 -10.13
C SER A 188 6.78 -11.52 -9.54
N GLN A 189 5.89 -10.97 -10.37
CA GLN A 189 5.03 -9.84 -10.04
C GLN A 189 3.60 -10.35 -9.81
N GLN A 190 3.23 -10.64 -8.57
CA GLN A 190 1.81 -10.82 -8.26
C GLN A 190 1.19 -9.45 -8.03
N GLY A 191 0.15 -9.16 -8.82
CA GLY A 191 -0.47 -7.84 -8.82
C GLY A 191 -1.69 -7.79 -9.71
N GLY A 192 -2.26 -6.60 -9.78
CA GLY A 192 -3.46 -6.35 -10.55
C GLY A 192 -3.72 -4.86 -10.71
N ILE A 193 -4.77 -4.56 -11.45
CA ILE A 193 -5.29 -3.20 -11.61
C ILE A 193 -6.79 -3.30 -11.38
N THR A 194 -7.32 -2.45 -10.52
CA THR A 194 -8.77 -2.35 -10.30
C THR A 194 -9.47 -1.72 -11.51
N GLY A 195 -10.81 -1.75 -11.53
CA GLY A 195 -11.56 -0.77 -12.33
C GLY A 195 -11.32 0.67 -11.83
N PRO A 196 -11.99 1.68 -12.43
CA PRO A 196 -11.90 3.07 -12.01
C PRO A 196 -12.64 3.29 -10.69
N VAL A 197 -11.96 3.02 -9.57
CA VAL A 197 -12.51 3.03 -8.20
C VAL A 197 -12.41 4.38 -7.49
N LEU A 198 -11.54 5.28 -7.96
CA LEU A 198 -11.48 6.65 -7.45
C LEU A 198 -12.56 7.48 -8.17
N SER A 199 -13.66 7.73 -7.46
CA SER A 199 -14.86 8.39 -7.98
C SER A 199 -15.02 9.83 -7.51
N GLY A 200 -15.54 10.69 -8.39
CA GLY A 200 -15.78 12.11 -8.11
C GLY A 200 -14.86 13.00 -8.93
N GLU A 201 -14.85 14.28 -8.57
CA GLU A 201 -14.03 15.29 -9.26
C GLU A 201 -12.53 15.07 -8.99
N PRO A 202 -11.64 15.41 -9.95
CA PRO A 202 -10.20 15.42 -9.74
C PRO A 202 -9.81 16.22 -8.49
N GLY A 203 -8.82 15.74 -7.74
CA GLY A 203 -8.39 16.39 -6.50
C GLY A 203 -9.32 16.15 -5.31
N ARG A 204 -10.25 15.18 -5.36
CA ARG A 204 -10.97 14.68 -4.17
C ARG A 204 -10.07 13.77 -3.33
N TRP A 205 -10.22 13.86 -2.00
CA TRP A 205 -9.60 12.91 -1.08
C TRP A 205 -10.27 11.54 -1.15
N HIS A 206 -9.45 10.49 -1.16
CA HIS A 206 -9.86 9.11 -1.05
C HIS A 206 -9.04 8.40 0.01
N HIS A 207 -9.70 7.59 0.84
CA HIS A 207 -9.00 6.63 1.68
C HIS A 207 -8.77 5.36 0.89
N VAL A 208 -7.52 4.94 0.73
CA VAL A 208 -7.17 3.68 0.06
C VAL A 208 -6.54 2.75 1.08
N ALA A 209 -7.10 1.54 1.22
CA ALA A 209 -6.53 0.48 2.03
C ALA A 209 -6.32 -0.79 1.19
N ALA A 210 -5.21 -1.48 1.41
CA ALA A 210 -4.87 -2.73 0.76
C ALA A 210 -4.53 -3.77 1.83
N SER A 211 -5.25 -4.89 1.88
CA SER A 211 -5.01 -5.96 2.85
C SER A 211 -4.65 -7.27 2.15
N PHE A 212 -3.74 -8.03 2.75
CA PHE A 212 -3.33 -9.34 2.25
C PHE A 212 -3.27 -10.33 3.40
N ASP A 213 -3.96 -11.47 3.27
CA ASP A 213 -4.04 -12.52 4.30
C ASP A 213 -3.24 -13.80 3.98
N GLY A 214 -2.29 -13.70 3.03
CA GLY A 214 -1.51 -14.83 2.54
C GLY A 214 -2.21 -15.60 1.41
N SER A 215 -3.52 -15.41 1.21
CA SER A 215 -4.30 -16.10 0.17
C SER A 215 -5.15 -15.18 -0.69
N LEU A 216 -5.62 -14.07 -0.12
CA LEU A 216 -6.55 -13.15 -0.74
C LEU A 216 -6.06 -11.71 -0.53
N PHE A 217 -5.86 -11.02 -1.65
CA PHE A 217 -5.56 -9.61 -1.68
C PHE A 217 -6.86 -8.82 -1.87
N ARG A 218 -7.03 -7.73 -1.12
CA ARG A 218 -8.24 -6.89 -1.16
C ARG A 218 -7.87 -5.42 -1.22
N ILE A 219 -8.59 -4.65 -2.03
CA ILE A 219 -8.52 -3.19 -2.04
C ILE A 219 -9.84 -2.62 -1.53
N TYR A 220 -9.72 -1.63 -0.66
CA TYR A 220 -10.81 -0.82 -0.16
C TYR A 220 -10.61 0.64 -0.55
N VAL A 221 -11.66 1.29 -1.00
CA VAL A 221 -11.68 2.74 -1.27
C VAL A 221 -12.82 3.36 -0.48
N ASP A 222 -12.53 4.43 0.27
CA ASP A 222 -13.48 5.12 1.14
C ASP A 222 -14.21 4.16 2.11
N GLY A 223 -13.49 3.12 2.55
CA GLY A 223 -14.00 2.08 3.46
C GLY A 223 -14.83 0.97 2.80
N ALA A 224 -15.10 1.05 1.50
CA ALA A 224 -15.82 0.02 0.76
C ALA A 224 -14.84 -0.97 0.10
N LEU A 225 -15.10 -2.29 0.21
CA LEU A 225 -14.37 -3.30 -0.58
C LEU A 225 -14.69 -3.12 -2.06
N VAL A 226 -13.67 -2.83 -2.88
CA VAL A 226 -13.83 -2.58 -4.32
C VAL A 226 -13.12 -3.61 -5.20
N HIS A 227 -12.20 -4.39 -4.64
CA HIS A 227 -11.49 -5.41 -5.38
C HIS A 227 -11.06 -6.57 -4.47
N THR A 228 -11.07 -7.78 -5.03
CA THR A 228 -10.55 -8.98 -4.40
C THR A 228 -9.82 -9.81 -5.45
N GLN A 229 -8.65 -10.34 -5.10
CA GLN A 229 -7.84 -11.18 -5.98
C GLN A 229 -7.22 -12.33 -5.18
N PRO A 230 -7.51 -13.60 -5.50
CA PRO A 230 -6.80 -14.72 -4.90
C PRO A 230 -5.37 -14.78 -5.41
N THR A 231 -4.43 -15.26 -4.58
CA THR A 231 -3.03 -15.53 -4.98
C THR A 231 -2.93 -16.65 -6.02
N TYR A 232 -4.02 -17.37 -6.27
CA TYR A 232 -4.12 -18.43 -7.25
C TYR A 232 -5.35 -18.24 -8.15
N ALA A 233 -5.14 -18.17 -9.46
CA ALA A 233 -6.19 -18.40 -10.44
C ALA A 233 -6.11 -19.87 -10.88
N PRO A 234 -7.16 -20.70 -10.70
CA PRO A 234 -7.17 -22.03 -11.27
C PRO A 234 -7.04 -21.95 -12.80
N PRO A 235 -6.37 -22.91 -13.47
CA PRO A 235 -6.36 -22.99 -14.92
C PRO A 235 -7.79 -22.93 -15.44
N ALA A 236 -8.02 -22.15 -16.51
CA ALA A 236 -9.30 -22.16 -17.20
C ALA A 236 -9.63 -23.61 -17.60
N PRO A 237 -10.88 -24.09 -17.37
CA PRO A 237 -11.27 -25.40 -17.87
C PRO A 237 -11.10 -25.42 -19.38
N THR A 238 -10.30 -26.37 -19.87
CA THR A 238 -10.13 -26.68 -21.29
C THR A 238 -11.42 -27.20 -21.90
#